data_AF-A0A8G2CHK6-F1
#
_entry.id   AF-A0A8G2CHK6-F1
#
_cell.length_a   1.000
_cell.length_b   1.000
_cell.length_c   1.000
_cell.angle_alpha   90.00
_cell.angle_beta   90.00
_cell.angle_gamma   90.00
#
_symmetry.space_group_name_H-M   'P 1'
#
loop_
_entity.id
_entity.type
_entity.pdbx_description
1 polymer ?
#
loop_
_entity_poly.entity_id
_entity_poly.type
_entity_poly.pdbx_seq_one_letter_code
_entity_poly.pdbx_strand_id
1 'polypeptide(L)'
;MAKCRACLYLWAMSTLPHFLDRNRPDVPDLAVPRGVTPFFLPKQPVRGRLVRLGPLADALLTRHDHPDALRTMLGEALALVAGLATALKFSGTFSLQAKGDGPVPMLLADCTDAGALRGYARLGEDAAMPEAPTARALMGDGYLAFTVDQGPDTERHQGIVSLEGDTLADMALHYFATSEQLACAIHLACAETPAGWRASALIIERIAGAGGIDPELSEEAQEESWRTAKILAATITEAELLDDALPPDRLLYRLFHGEGVAVDRPRPLAYGCRCSRARLSDVLHGFSEDDLDHMTIDGDITMTCEFCNVDFRFPRADIAPAEPAERREDHP
;
A
#
# COMPACT_ATOMS: atom_id res chain seq x y z
N MET A 1 -13.91 -26.01 -14.62
CA MET A 1 -13.64 -27.01 -13.57
C MET A 1 -13.11 -26.28 -12.36
N ALA A 2 -13.98 -26.04 -11.37
CA ALA A 2 -13.69 -25.27 -10.18
C ALA A 2 -12.68 -26.00 -9.28
N LYS A 3 -11.51 -25.41 -9.05
CA LYS A 3 -10.60 -25.85 -7.99
C LYS A 3 -11.05 -25.19 -6.70
N CYS A 4 -12.00 -25.84 -6.02
CA CYS A 4 -12.28 -25.62 -4.61
C CYS A 4 -10.99 -25.98 -3.83
N ARG A 5 -10.22 -24.97 -3.41
CA ARG A 5 -9.07 -25.17 -2.53
C ARG A 5 -9.64 -25.47 -1.14
N ALA A 6 -9.61 -26.74 -0.78
CA ALA A 6 -9.90 -27.20 0.57
C ALA A 6 -9.01 -26.43 1.57
N CYS A 7 -9.68 -25.68 2.46
CA CYS A 7 -9.09 -25.03 3.61
C CYS A 7 -8.64 -26.14 4.59
N LEU A 8 -7.38 -26.55 4.51
CA LEU A 8 -6.77 -27.45 5.48
C LEU A 8 -6.51 -26.65 6.78
N TYR A 9 -7.55 -26.57 7.62
CA TYR A 9 -7.48 -26.03 8.97
C TYR A 9 -6.60 -26.93 9.85
N LEU A 10 -5.30 -26.63 9.94
CA LEU A 10 -4.47 -27.09 11.04
C LEU A 10 -4.57 -26.07 12.18
N TRP A 11 -5.46 -26.40 13.11
CA TRP A 11 -5.72 -25.69 14.35
C TRP A 11 -4.46 -25.71 15.24
N ALA A 12 -3.86 -24.55 15.47
CA ALA A 12 -3.13 -24.30 16.70
C ALA A 12 -4.08 -23.51 17.60
N MET A 13 -4.76 -24.19 18.55
CA MET A 13 -5.39 -23.47 19.65
C MET A 13 -4.28 -22.74 20.40
N SER A 14 -4.24 -21.43 20.24
CA SER A 14 -3.41 -20.58 21.07
C SER A 14 -3.85 -20.80 22.52
N THR A 15 -2.93 -21.23 23.38
CA THR A 15 -3.19 -21.38 24.82
C THR A 15 -3.27 -20.02 25.53
N LEU A 16 -3.03 -18.92 24.79
CA LEU A 16 -3.15 -17.56 25.30
C LEU A 16 -4.61 -17.10 25.19
N PRO A 17 -5.15 -16.42 26.23
CA PRO A 17 -6.41 -15.71 26.13
C PRO A 17 -6.41 -14.76 24.92
N HIS A 18 -7.55 -14.62 24.23
CA HIS A 18 -7.62 -13.93 22.95
C HIS A 18 -7.09 -12.50 23.00
N PHE A 19 -7.38 -11.74 24.06
CA PHE A 19 -6.89 -10.37 24.28
C PHE A 19 -5.36 -10.24 24.45
N LEU A 20 -4.65 -11.34 24.73
CA LEU A 20 -3.18 -11.38 24.81
C LEU A 20 -2.52 -11.93 23.53
N ASP A 21 -3.29 -12.60 22.69
CA ASP A 21 -2.77 -13.23 21.49
C ASP A 21 -2.53 -12.20 20.37
N ARG A 22 -1.34 -11.61 20.42
CA ARG A 22 -0.82 -10.65 19.44
C ARG A 22 -0.07 -11.32 18.29
N ASN A 23 -0.12 -12.65 18.20
CA ASN A 23 0.56 -13.36 17.11
C ASN A 23 -0.05 -12.97 15.77
N ARG A 24 0.82 -12.89 14.77
CA ARG A 24 0.41 -12.72 13.38
C ARG A 24 -0.33 -13.99 12.93
N PRO A 25 -1.44 -13.87 12.17
CA PRO A 25 -2.09 -15.05 11.59
C PRO A 25 -1.15 -15.81 10.66
N ASP A 26 -1.55 -17.02 10.26
CA ASP A 26 -0.83 -17.81 9.25
C ASP A 26 -0.91 -17.12 7.87
N VAL A 27 0.02 -16.19 7.67
CA VAL A 27 0.26 -15.49 6.42
C VAL A 27 1.73 -15.67 6.04
N PRO A 28 2.08 -15.66 4.74
CA PRO A 28 3.44 -15.92 4.30
C PRO A 28 4.46 -15.04 5.01
N ASP A 29 5.50 -15.69 5.51
CA ASP A 29 6.71 -15.01 5.96
C ASP A 29 7.57 -14.68 4.74
N LEU A 30 7.15 -13.65 4.01
CA LEU A 30 7.73 -13.24 2.73
C LEU A 30 8.30 -11.83 2.85
N ALA A 31 9.57 -11.70 2.49
CA ALA A 31 10.27 -10.43 2.37
C ALA A 31 11.06 -10.38 1.06
N VAL A 32 11.11 -9.20 0.45
CA VAL A 32 11.94 -8.86 -0.70
C VAL A 32 13.05 -7.93 -0.22
N PRO A 33 14.29 -8.43 -0.03
CA PRO A 33 15.37 -7.69 0.61
C PRO A 33 15.76 -6.38 -0.09
N ARG A 34 15.56 -6.32 -1.41
CA ARG A 34 15.84 -5.15 -2.26
C ARG A 34 14.56 -4.57 -2.86
N GLY A 35 13.48 -4.57 -2.08
CA GLY A 35 12.16 -4.13 -2.55
C GLY A 35 12.11 -2.66 -2.94
N VAL A 36 12.96 -1.81 -2.34
CA VAL A 36 13.17 -0.42 -2.79
C VAL A 36 14.66 -0.18 -3.00
N THR A 37 15.02 0.35 -4.17
CA THR A 37 16.37 0.79 -4.51
C THR A 37 16.36 2.30 -4.71
N PRO A 38 16.74 3.10 -3.68
CA PRO A 38 16.90 4.53 -3.85
C PRO A 38 18.12 4.83 -4.73
N PHE A 39 18.07 5.96 -5.44
CA PHE A 39 19.16 6.44 -6.27
C PHE A 39 19.14 7.96 -6.37
N PHE A 40 20.24 8.52 -6.86
CA PHE A 40 20.35 9.94 -7.18
C PHE A 40 21.27 10.15 -8.38
N LEU A 41 21.13 11.31 -9.03
CA LEU A 41 22.02 11.75 -10.10
C LEU A 41 23.02 12.73 -9.49
N PRO A 42 24.32 12.37 -9.35
CA PRO A 42 25.31 13.22 -8.73
C PRO A 42 25.36 14.60 -9.39
N LYS A 43 25.48 15.66 -8.58
CA LYS A 43 25.52 17.07 -9.03
C LYS A 43 24.25 17.60 -9.70
N GLN A 44 23.21 16.78 -9.84
CA GLN A 44 21.94 17.18 -10.42
C GLN A 44 20.84 17.22 -9.35
N PRO A 45 19.78 18.02 -9.56
CA PRO A 45 18.70 18.16 -8.60
C PRO A 45 17.71 16.97 -8.67
N VAL A 46 18.20 15.74 -8.81
CA VAL A 46 17.36 14.56 -9.06
C VAL A 46 17.70 13.43 -8.10
N ARG A 47 16.67 12.98 -7.37
CA ARG A 47 16.69 11.70 -6.66
C ARG A 47 15.53 10.84 -7.12
N GLY A 48 15.60 9.55 -6.87
CA GLY A 48 14.51 8.66 -7.17
C GLY A 48 14.57 7.34 -6.43
N ARG A 49 13.55 6.52 -6.69
CA ARG A 49 13.37 5.20 -6.11
C ARG A 49 12.81 4.27 -7.17
N LEU A 50 13.47 3.13 -7.35
CA LEU A 50 12.93 2.00 -8.07
C LEU A 50 12.38 1.01 -7.03
N VAL A 51 11.08 0.80 -7.06
CA VAL A 51 10.34 -0.10 -6.17
C VAL A 51 9.98 -1.35 -6.95
N ARG A 52 10.25 -2.53 -6.39
CA ARG A 52 9.80 -3.82 -6.93
C ARG A 52 9.30 -4.71 -5.82
N LEU A 53 8.02 -5.05 -5.89
CA LEU A 53 7.41 -5.95 -4.90
C LEU A 53 7.78 -7.41 -5.17
N GLY A 54 8.20 -7.78 -6.39
CA GLY A 54 8.53 -9.18 -6.72
C GLY A 54 7.38 -10.13 -6.33
N PRO A 55 7.67 -11.31 -5.76
CA PRO A 55 6.65 -12.27 -5.31
C PRO A 55 5.71 -11.73 -4.21
N LEU A 56 6.07 -10.63 -3.52
CA LEU A 56 5.20 -10.03 -2.51
C LEU A 56 3.91 -9.48 -3.14
N ALA A 57 3.96 -9.01 -4.39
CA ALA A 57 2.78 -8.57 -5.11
C ALA A 57 1.76 -9.70 -5.25
N ASP A 58 2.20 -10.87 -5.73
CA ASP A 58 1.37 -12.08 -5.83
C ASP A 58 0.73 -12.44 -4.48
N ALA A 59 1.53 -12.54 -3.42
CA ALA A 59 1.05 -12.91 -2.10
C ALA A 59 0.01 -11.93 -1.51
N LEU A 60 0.03 -10.65 -1.91
CA LEU A 60 -0.90 -9.61 -1.46
C LEU A 60 -2.15 -9.55 -2.36
N LEU A 61 -1.98 -9.61 -3.68
CA LEU A 61 -3.05 -9.41 -4.66
C LEU A 61 -3.97 -10.63 -4.82
N THR A 62 -3.48 -11.83 -4.52
CA THR A 62 -4.29 -13.06 -4.60
C THR A 62 -5.00 -13.41 -3.28
N ARG A 63 -5.05 -12.49 -2.32
CA ARG A 63 -5.81 -12.68 -1.06
C ARG A 63 -7.30 -12.67 -1.29
N HIS A 64 -7.72 -11.91 -2.28
CA HIS A 64 -9.10 -11.70 -2.68
C HIS A 64 -9.27 -12.09 -4.13
N ASP A 65 -10.46 -12.57 -4.49
CA ASP A 65 -10.78 -12.92 -5.87
C ASP A 65 -11.26 -11.68 -6.65
N HIS A 66 -10.38 -10.70 -6.76
CA HIS A 66 -10.64 -9.47 -7.50
C HIS A 66 -10.48 -9.66 -9.01
N PRO A 67 -11.24 -8.93 -9.85
CA PRO A 67 -10.94 -8.82 -11.26
C PRO A 67 -9.54 -8.26 -11.51
N ASP A 68 -8.91 -8.64 -12.62
CA ASP A 68 -7.52 -8.30 -12.91
C ASP A 68 -7.26 -6.79 -12.93
N ALA A 69 -8.20 -5.99 -13.44
CA ALA A 69 -8.08 -4.54 -13.42
C ALA A 69 -7.97 -3.96 -12.00
N LEU A 70 -8.71 -4.54 -11.04
CA LEU A 70 -8.63 -4.14 -9.64
C LEU A 70 -7.32 -4.62 -9.00
N ARG A 71 -6.82 -5.81 -9.36
CA ARG A 71 -5.50 -6.30 -8.92
C ARG A 71 -4.37 -5.40 -9.45
N THR A 72 -4.46 -4.95 -10.70
CA THR A 72 -3.51 -3.99 -11.28
C THR A 72 -3.48 -2.69 -10.46
N MET A 73 -4.64 -2.03 -10.27
CA MET A 73 -4.71 -0.78 -9.50
C MET A 73 -4.24 -0.94 -8.04
N LEU A 74 -4.58 -2.06 -7.39
CA LEU A 74 -4.12 -2.35 -6.04
C LEU A 74 -2.60 -2.57 -5.98
N GLY A 75 -2.02 -3.26 -6.96
CA GLY A 75 -0.57 -3.47 -7.03
C GLY A 75 0.19 -2.16 -7.28
N GLU A 76 -0.32 -1.31 -8.16
CA GLU A 76 0.19 0.04 -8.38
C GLU A 76 0.17 0.86 -7.09
N ALA A 77 -0.94 0.82 -6.34
CA ALA A 77 -1.06 1.52 -5.06
C ALA A 77 -0.06 1.02 -4.01
N LEU A 78 0.17 -0.30 -3.95
CA LEU A 78 1.17 -0.91 -3.07
C LEU A 78 2.61 -0.49 -3.43
N ALA A 79 2.93 -0.46 -4.73
CA ALA A 79 4.25 0.01 -5.19
C ALA A 79 4.46 1.50 -4.94
N LEU A 80 3.41 2.31 -5.15
CA LEU A 80 3.44 3.75 -4.90
C LEU A 80 3.64 4.05 -3.41
N VAL A 81 2.82 3.46 -2.52
CA VAL A 81 2.94 3.71 -1.07
C VAL A 81 4.30 3.25 -0.52
N ALA A 82 4.85 2.14 -1.04
CA ALA A 82 6.19 1.68 -0.69
C ALA A 82 7.27 2.70 -1.08
N GLY A 83 7.22 3.21 -2.30
CA GLY A 83 8.17 4.21 -2.78
C GLY A 83 8.13 5.49 -1.95
N LEU A 84 6.94 6.03 -1.75
CA LEU A 84 6.73 7.28 -1.01
C LEU A 84 7.06 7.16 0.48
N ALA A 85 6.68 6.07 1.14
CA ALA A 85 7.00 5.84 2.55
C ALA A 85 8.52 5.91 2.78
N THR A 86 9.33 5.34 1.89
CA THR A 86 10.79 5.38 2.06
C THR A 86 11.43 6.75 1.84
N ALA A 87 10.66 7.76 1.39
CA ALA A 87 11.10 9.15 1.30
C ALA A 87 10.97 9.93 2.61
N LEU A 88 10.14 9.44 3.52
CA LEU A 88 9.76 10.13 4.73
C LEU A 88 10.56 9.62 5.93
N LYS A 89 10.81 10.52 6.89
CA LYS A 89 11.32 10.15 8.21
C LYS A 89 10.14 10.11 9.17
N PHE A 90 9.66 8.92 9.50
CA PHE A 90 8.56 8.68 10.44
C PHE A 90 8.74 7.33 11.12
N SER A 91 8.02 7.10 12.22
CA SER A 91 7.90 5.80 12.89
C SER A 91 6.42 5.44 12.99
N GLY A 92 5.95 4.43 12.25
CA GLY A 92 4.52 4.12 12.17
C GLY A 92 4.07 3.64 10.80
N THR A 93 2.96 4.17 10.30
CA THR A 93 2.36 3.78 9.01
C THR A 93 2.18 4.98 8.09
N PHE A 94 2.59 4.81 6.83
CA PHE A 94 2.20 5.68 5.72
C PHE A 94 1.11 4.99 4.91
N SER A 95 0.02 5.70 4.61
CA SER A 95 -1.15 5.14 3.93
C SER A 95 -1.55 5.97 2.73
N LEU A 96 -1.91 5.28 1.65
CA LEU A 96 -2.67 5.79 0.50
C LEU A 96 -4.10 5.30 0.65
N GLN A 97 -5.07 6.22 0.68
CA GLN A 97 -6.49 5.90 0.64
C GLN A 97 -7.15 6.65 -0.53
N ALA A 98 -7.80 5.92 -1.42
CA ALA A 98 -8.71 6.52 -2.39
C ALA A 98 -10.14 6.07 -2.09
N LYS A 99 -11.07 7.01 -2.12
CA LYS A 99 -12.50 6.73 -2.05
C LYS A 99 -13.20 7.43 -3.20
N GLY A 100 -14.16 6.76 -3.80
CA GLY A 100 -15.01 7.37 -4.80
C GLY A 100 -16.34 6.65 -4.95
N ASP A 101 -17.11 7.08 -5.94
CA ASP A 101 -18.46 6.61 -6.24
C ASP A 101 -18.53 5.63 -7.43
N GLY A 102 -17.37 5.21 -7.94
CA GLY A 102 -17.27 4.22 -9.00
C GLY A 102 -17.41 2.76 -8.53
N PRO A 103 -17.24 1.79 -9.44
CA PRO A 103 -17.24 0.34 -9.17
C PRO A 103 -16.36 -0.09 -7.99
N VAL A 104 -15.27 0.62 -7.73
CA VAL A 104 -14.32 0.40 -6.65
C VAL A 104 -14.44 1.57 -5.65
N PRO A 105 -15.37 1.50 -4.69
CA PRO A 105 -15.61 2.63 -3.78
C PRO A 105 -14.47 2.89 -2.80
N MET A 106 -13.55 1.93 -2.62
CA MET A 106 -12.45 2.06 -1.67
C MET A 106 -11.20 1.33 -2.15
N LEU A 107 -10.07 2.02 -2.08
CA LEU A 107 -8.73 1.49 -2.27
C LEU A 107 -7.86 1.96 -1.10
N LEU A 108 -7.12 1.04 -0.50
CA LEU A 108 -6.25 1.32 0.64
C LEU A 108 -4.94 0.54 0.50
N ALA A 109 -3.82 1.22 0.66
CA ALA A 109 -2.50 0.62 0.71
C ALA A 109 -1.70 1.25 1.85
N ASP A 110 -1.07 0.42 2.68
CA ASP A 110 -0.25 0.84 3.81
C ASP A 110 1.18 0.33 3.64
N CYS A 111 2.15 1.16 4.01
CA CYS A 111 3.54 0.77 4.22
C CYS A 111 4.02 1.29 5.59
N THR A 112 4.59 0.41 6.41
CA THR A 112 5.26 0.85 7.65
C THR A 112 6.66 1.41 7.37
N ASP A 113 7.25 2.10 8.35
CA ASP A 113 8.63 2.57 8.29
C ASP A 113 9.66 1.42 8.11
N ALA A 114 9.28 0.20 8.53
CA ALA A 114 10.03 -1.04 8.36
C ALA A 114 9.79 -1.76 7.01
N GLY A 115 8.91 -1.22 6.15
CA GLY A 115 8.63 -1.79 4.83
C GLY A 115 7.54 -2.88 4.82
N ALA A 116 6.75 -3.00 5.88
CA ALA A 116 5.66 -3.98 5.94
C ALA A 116 4.44 -3.44 5.17
N LEU A 117 4.03 -4.18 4.13
CA LEU A 117 2.97 -3.81 3.20
C LEU A 117 1.67 -4.57 3.46
N ARG A 118 0.55 -3.88 3.29
CA ARG A 118 -0.78 -4.49 3.14
C ARG A 118 -1.64 -3.61 2.25
N GLY A 119 -2.57 -4.24 1.55
CA GLY A 119 -3.51 -3.56 0.67
C GLY A 119 -4.89 -4.15 0.79
N TYR A 120 -5.89 -3.34 0.48
CA TYR A 120 -7.29 -3.73 0.40
C TYR A 120 -7.97 -2.89 -0.67
N ALA A 121 -8.84 -3.52 -1.45
CA ALA A 121 -9.76 -2.81 -2.30
C ALA A 121 -11.15 -3.41 -2.16
N ARG A 122 -12.17 -2.55 -2.15
CA ARG A 122 -13.56 -2.97 -2.11
C ARG A 122 -14.14 -2.87 -3.51
N LEU A 123 -14.71 -3.96 -3.99
CA LEU A 123 -15.55 -3.99 -5.16
C LEU A 123 -17.02 -3.85 -4.72
N GLY A 124 -17.80 -3.00 -5.38
CA GLY A 124 -19.24 -2.90 -5.12
C GLY A 124 -19.96 -4.21 -5.47
N GLU A 125 -20.97 -4.60 -4.68
CA GLU A 125 -21.63 -5.92 -4.78
C GLU A 125 -22.26 -6.19 -6.17
N ASP A 126 -22.74 -5.16 -6.85
CA ASP A 126 -23.33 -5.21 -8.20
C ASP A 126 -22.49 -4.44 -9.24
N ALA A 127 -21.22 -4.19 -8.94
CA ALA A 127 -20.38 -3.34 -9.78
C ALA A 127 -19.99 -4.05 -11.08
N ALA A 128 -20.42 -3.50 -12.22
CA ALA A 128 -19.94 -3.91 -13.53
C ALA A 128 -18.56 -3.30 -13.79
N MET A 129 -17.59 -4.12 -14.21
CA MET A 129 -16.30 -3.60 -14.66
C MET A 129 -16.45 -2.86 -15.99
N PRO A 130 -15.90 -1.65 -16.10
CA PRO A 130 -15.89 -0.92 -17.37
C PRO A 130 -15.03 -1.65 -18.40
N GLU A 131 -15.38 -1.50 -19.69
CA GLU A 131 -14.67 -2.15 -20.81
C GLU A 131 -13.21 -1.71 -20.91
N ALA A 132 -12.93 -0.44 -20.62
CA ALA A 132 -11.59 0.13 -20.47
C ALA A 132 -11.40 0.59 -19.01
N PRO A 133 -10.84 -0.26 -18.13
CA PRO A 133 -10.82 0.01 -16.69
C PRO A 133 -9.63 0.87 -16.27
N THR A 134 -9.67 2.15 -16.62
CA THR A 134 -8.74 3.15 -16.05
C THR A 134 -9.00 3.33 -14.54
N ALA A 135 -8.03 3.86 -13.80
CA ALA A 135 -8.21 4.13 -12.38
C ALA A 135 -9.39 5.09 -12.15
N ARG A 136 -9.56 6.09 -13.03
CA ARG A 136 -10.71 7.00 -13.00
C ARG A 136 -12.04 6.29 -13.26
N ALA A 137 -12.10 5.37 -14.22
CA ALA A 137 -13.32 4.61 -14.50
C ALA A 137 -13.70 3.65 -13.36
N LEU A 138 -12.71 3.11 -12.64
CA LEU A 138 -12.91 2.24 -11.48
C LEU A 138 -13.33 3.01 -10.23
N MET A 139 -12.68 4.13 -9.95
CA MET A 139 -12.91 4.90 -8.71
C MET A 139 -14.05 5.92 -8.83
N GLY A 140 -14.34 6.43 -10.02
CA GLY A 140 -15.31 7.50 -10.22
C GLY A 140 -14.83 8.85 -9.69
N ASP A 141 -15.76 9.66 -9.19
CA ASP A 141 -15.49 10.90 -8.48
C ASP A 141 -15.22 10.64 -6.99
N GLY A 142 -14.34 11.44 -6.39
CA GLY A 142 -13.99 11.28 -4.99
C GLY A 142 -12.67 11.93 -4.63
N TYR A 143 -11.94 11.33 -3.69
CA TYR A 143 -10.67 11.87 -3.21
C TYR A 143 -9.56 10.82 -3.07
N LEU A 144 -8.33 11.29 -3.20
CA LEU A 144 -7.11 10.60 -2.80
C LEU A 144 -6.57 11.26 -1.53
N ALA A 145 -6.17 10.47 -0.55
CA ALA A 145 -5.57 10.92 0.68
C ALA A 145 -4.28 10.16 0.98
N PHE A 146 -3.23 10.92 1.33
CA PHE A 146 -2.01 10.37 1.92
C PHE A 146 -1.98 10.69 3.40
N THR A 147 -1.57 9.72 4.22
CA THR A 147 -1.58 9.83 5.67
C THR A 147 -0.28 9.33 6.27
N VAL A 148 0.31 10.08 7.18
CA VAL A 148 1.34 9.62 8.11
C VAL A 148 0.70 9.48 9.49
N ASP A 149 0.71 8.27 10.04
CA ASP A 149 0.24 7.94 11.38
C ASP A 149 1.41 7.36 12.19
N GLN A 150 1.81 8.06 13.24
CA GLN A 150 2.94 7.66 14.12
C GLN A 150 2.47 7.12 15.48
N GLY A 151 1.18 6.86 15.64
CA GLY A 151 0.58 6.32 16.85
C GLY A 151 -0.25 7.33 17.66
N PRO A 152 -0.85 6.88 18.77
CA PRO A 152 -1.88 7.61 19.50
C PRO A 152 -1.41 8.91 20.14
N ASP A 153 -0.12 9.03 20.44
CA ASP A 153 0.47 10.23 21.06
C ASP A 153 0.97 11.25 20.02
N THR A 154 0.61 11.07 18.75
CA THR A 154 1.06 11.92 17.64
C THR A 154 -0.12 12.41 16.81
N GLU A 155 -0.01 13.64 16.30
CA GLU A 155 -1.00 14.14 15.35
C GLU A 155 -0.87 13.41 14.02
N ARG A 156 -2.00 12.93 13.52
CA ARG A 156 -2.10 12.29 12.20
C ARG A 156 -2.00 13.38 11.13
N HIS A 157 -0.94 13.33 10.32
CA HIS A 157 -0.78 14.24 9.19
C HIS A 157 -1.45 13.64 7.95
N GLN A 158 -2.41 14.36 7.38
CA GLN A 158 -3.17 13.90 6.22
C GLN A 158 -3.31 15.02 5.19
N GLY A 159 -2.93 14.73 3.96
CA GLY A 159 -3.25 15.55 2.79
C GLY A 159 -4.33 14.87 1.95
N ILE A 160 -5.23 15.66 1.36
CA ILE A 160 -6.39 15.17 0.58
C ILE A 160 -6.55 16.05 -0.67
N VAL A 161 -6.81 15.41 -1.81
CA VAL A 161 -7.14 16.05 -3.09
C VAL A 161 -8.26 15.31 -3.82
N SER A 162 -8.91 15.98 -4.77
CA SER A 162 -9.83 15.34 -5.72
C SER A 162 -9.13 14.26 -6.55
N LEU A 163 -9.88 13.23 -6.95
CA LEU A 163 -9.40 12.26 -7.94
C LEU A 163 -9.37 12.91 -9.33
N GLU A 164 -8.20 13.34 -9.76
CA GLU A 164 -7.96 13.94 -11.08
C GLU A 164 -6.95 13.13 -11.90
N GLY A 165 -7.20 13.06 -13.21
CA GLY A 165 -6.43 12.22 -14.15
C GLY A 165 -7.03 10.83 -14.34
N ASP A 166 -6.49 10.08 -15.30
CA ASP A 166 -7.05 8.79 -15.73
C ASP A 166 -6.40 7.60 -15.00
N THR A 167 -5.14 7.73 -14.59
CA THR A 167 -4.37 6.69 -13.92
C THR A 167 -4.11 7.01 -12.44
N LEU A 168 -3.74 6.01 -11.64
CA LEU A 168 -3.34 6.23 -10.25
C LEU A 168 -2.08 7.12 -10.15
N ALA A 169 -1.19 7.04 -11.14
CA ALA A 169 -0.02 7.91 -11.24
C ALA A 169 -0.45 9.38 -11.43
N ASP A 170 -1.43 9.65 -12.30
CA ASP A 170 -1.94 11.01 -12.51
C ASP A 170 -2.57 11.59 -11.23
N MET A 171 -3.37 10.77 -10.53
CA MET A 171 -3.99 11.16 -9.25
C MET A 171 -2.95 11.48 -8.18
N ALA A 172 -1.87 10.69 -8.11
CA ALA A 172 -0.76 10.95 -7.20
C ALA A 172 0.04 12.20 -7.60
N LEU A 173 0.27 12.42 -8.90
CA LEU A 173 0.93 13.62 -9.40
C LEU A 173 0.11 14.88 -9.12
N HIS A 174 -1.22 14.81 -9.24
CA HIS A 174 -2.13 15.89 -8.84
C HIS A 174 -2.00 16.22 -7.35
N TYR A 175 -1.92 15.20 -6.48
CA TYR A 175 -1.63 15.40 -5.06
C TYR A 175 -0.32 16.17 -4.84
N PHE A 176 0.78 15.72 -5.45
CA PHE A 176 2.08 16.36 -5.25
C PHE A 176 2.16 17.78 -5.80
N ALA A 177 1.47 18.06 -6.90
CA ALA A 177 1.38 19.41 -7.45
C ALA A 177 0.58 20.35 -6.55
N THR A 178 -0.54 19.89 -5.99
CA THR A 178 -1.49 20.73 -5.26
C THR A 178 -1.17 20.86 -3.76
N SER A 179 -0.81 19.75 -3.10
CA SER A 179 -0.63 19.71 -1.64
C SER A 179 0.82 19.88 -1.18
N GLU A 180 1.80 19.37 -1.93
CA GLU A 180 3.21 19.32 -1.51
C GLU A 180 4.11 20.29 -2.28
N GLN A 181 3.64 20.83 -3.41
CA GLN A 181 4.45 21.61 -4.36
C GLN A 181 5.75 20.88 -4.77
N LEU A 182 5.69 19.55 -4.84
CA LEU A 182 6.82 18.69 -5.14
C LEU A 182 6.82 18.32 -6.62
N ALA A 183 7.83 18.77 -7.35
CA ALA A 183 8.04 18.32 -8.73
C ALA A 183 8.50 16.86 -8.73
N CYS A 184 7.65 15.97 -9.23
CA CYS A 184 7.94 14.55 -9.34
C CYS A 184 7.44 13.97 -10.69
N ALA A 185 7.93 12.79 -11.03
CA ALA A 185 7.39 11.94 -12.08
C ALA A 185 7.27 10.51 -11.55
N ILE A 186 6.17 9.83 -11.91
CA ILE A 186 5.78 8.54 -11.37
C ILE A 186 5.42 7.62 -12.55
N HIS A 187 6.06 6.45 -12.59
CA HIS A 187 5.70 5.36 -13.51
C HIS A 187 5.31 4.15 -12.67
N LEU A 188 4.08 3.69 -12.80
CA LEU A 188 3.55 2.51 -12.11
C LEU A 188 3.35 1.39 -13.12
N ALA A 189 3.52 0.15 -12.66
CA ALA A 189 3.28 -1.04 -13.44
C ALA A 189 2.78 -2.15 -12.52
N CYS A 190 1.72 -2.85 -12.94
CA CYS A 190 1.28 -4.07 -12.29
C CYS A 190 0.59 -5.00 -13.27
N ALA A 191 1.10 -6.23 -13.40
CA ALA A 191 0.52 -7.25 -14.26
C ALA A 191 0.81 -8.66 -13.75
N GLU A 192 0.02 -9.61 -14.24
CA GLU A 192 0.33 -11.03 -14.09
C GLU A 192 1.44 -11.43 -15.07
N THR A 193 2.52 -11.98 -14.52
CA THR A 193 3.64 -12.54 -15.28
C THR A 193 3.59 -14.07 -15.23
N PRO A 194 4.40 -14.80 -16.01
CA PRO A 194 4.51 -16.25 -15.86
C PRO A 194 4.91 -16.72 -14.45
N ALA A 195 5.47 -15.83 -13.63
CA ALA A 195 5.85 -16.10 -12.23
C ALA A 195 4.84 -15.54 -11.20
N GLY A 196 3.62 -15.24 -11.63
CA GLY A 196 2.56 -14.63 -10.82
C GLY A 196 2.53 -13.10 -10.93
N TRP A 197 1.73 -12.45 -10.10
CA TRP A 197 1.58 -11.00 -10.12
C TRP A 197 2.88 -10.29 -9.72
N ARG A 198 3.18 -9.19 -10.43
CA ARG A 198 4.28 -8.28 -10.14
C ARG A 198 3.76 -6.85 -10.12
N ALA A 199 4.32 -6.06 -9.22
CA ALA A 199 4.04 -4.64 -9.11
C ALA A 199 5.33 -3.86 -8.86
N SER A 200 5.45 -2.72 -9.51
CA SER A 200 6.68 -1.92 -9.53
C SER A 200 6.35 -0.43 -9.69
N ALA A 201 7.26 0.42 -9.22
CA ALA A 201 7.18 1.86 -9.41
C ALA A 201 8.57 2.44 -9.68
N LEU A 202 8.67 3.39 -10.61
CA LEU A 202 9.78 4.33 -10.69
C LEU A 202 9.25 5.71 -10.28
N ILE A 203 9.84 6.28 -9.24
CA ILE A 203 9.52 7.62 -8.75
C ILE A 203 10.78 8.46 -8.83
N ILE A 204 10.72 9.62 -9.48
CA ILE A 204 11.78 10.62 -9.45
C ILE A 204 11.23 11.94 -8.92
N GLU A 205 12.05 12.65 -8.14
CA GLU A 205 11.71 13.89 -7.46
C GLU A 205 12.82 14.91 -7.70
N ARG A 206 12.42 16.17 -7.91
CA ARG A 206 13.36 17.29 -7.91
C ARG A 206 13.70 17.68 -6.49
N ILE A 207 14.99 17.76 -6.15
CA ILE A 207 15.45 18.25 -4.84
C ILE A 207 15.88 19.71 -4.92
N ALA A 208 15.71 20.43 -3.81
CA ALA A 208 16.19 21.80 -3.68
C ALA A 208 17.72 21.87 -3.58
N GLY A 209 18.30 22.99 -4.03
CA GLY A 209 19.73 23.32 -4.11
C GLY A 209 20.65 22.91 -2.94
N ALA A 210 20.11 22.81 -1.73
CA ALA A 210 20.92 22.65 -0.53
C ALA A 210 21.41 21.21 -0.33
N GLY A 211 22.71 20.99 -0.54
CA GLY A 211 23.44 19.84 0.02
C GLY A 211 23.69 18.65 -0.90
N GLY A 212 23.66 18.83 -2.23
CA GLY A 212 23.98 17.76 -3.18
C GLY A 212 24.03 18.15 -4.67
N ILE A 213 23.69 19.40 -4.99
CA ILE A 213 23.75 19.97 -6.33
C ILE A 213 25.10 20.69 -6.48
N ASP A 214 25.65 20.71 -7.69
CA ASP A 214 26.84 21.51 -7.97
C ASP A 214 26.54 22.98 -7.61
N PRO A 215 27.25 23.60 -6.64
CA PRO A 215 26.96 24.97 -6.22
C PRO A 215 27.13 26.00 -7.36
N GLU A 216 27.76 25.61 -8.47
CA GLU A 216 27.92 26.42 -9.67
C GLU A 216 26.81 26.22 -10.72
N LEU A 217 25.87 25.27 -10.52
CA LEU A 217 24.80 25.00 -11.48
C LEU A 217 23.74 26.11 -11.45
N SER A 218 23.58 26.83 -12.56
CA SER A 218 22.52 27.82 -12.73
C SER A 218 21.13 27.19 -12.60
N GLU A 219 20.12 27.98 -12.26
CA GLU A 219 18.72 27.50 -12.18
C GLU A 219 18.23 26.91 -13.51
N GLU A 220 18.64 27.50 -14.64
CA GLU A 220 18.34 27.00 -15.99
C GLU A 220 18.97 25.61 -16.23
N ALA A 221 20.23 25.41 -15.82
CA ALA A 221 20.88 24.11 -15.93
C ALA A 221 20.24 23.07 -15.00
N GLN A 222 19.73 23.48 -13.83
CA GLN A 222 18.99 22.59 -12.92
C GLN A 222 17.65 22.17 -13.53
N GLU A 223 16.95 23.09 -14.17
CA GLU A 223 15.70 22.80 -14.88
C GLU A 223 15.93 21.88 -16.08
N GLU A 224 16.98 22.10 -16.85
CA GLU A 224 17.36 21.25 -17.97
C GLU A 224 17.75 19.83 -17.52
N SER A 225 18.50 19.71 -16.42
CA SER A 225 18.84 18.41 -15.81
C SER A 225 17.59 17.66 -15.37
N TRP A 226 16.66 18.35 -14.71
CA TRP A 226 15.38 17.79 -14.32
C TRP A 226 14.54 17.35 -15.53
N ARG A 227 14.47 18.18 -16.58
CA ARG A 227 13.77 17.87 -17.83
C ARG A 227 14.36 16.63 -18.50
N THR A 228 15.68 16.54 -18.58
CA THR A 228 16.41 15.40 -19.14
C THR A 228 16.12 14.12 -18.36
N ALA A 229 16.21 14.15 -17.03
CA ALA A 229 15.89 12.99 -16.19
C ALA A 229 14.45 12.50 -16.38
N LYS A 230 13.47 13.41 -16.51
CA LYS A 230 12.08 13.03 -16.83
C LYS A 230 11.93 12.36 -18.20
N ILE A 231 12.60 12.90 -19.22
CA ILE A 231 12.55 12.30 -20.57
C ILE A 231 13.15 10.91 -20.57
N LEU A 232 14.29 10.72 -19.90
CA LEU A 232 14.94 9.42 -19.75
C LEU A 232 14.04 8.43 -18.99
N ALA A 233 13.48 8.86 -17.85
CA ALA A 233 12.56 8.05 -17.06
C ALA A 233 11.33 7.60 -17.88
N ALA A 234 10.79 8.47 -18.74
CA ALA A 234 9.63 8.18 -19.59
C ALA A 234 9.89 7.11 -20.66
N THR A 235 11.13 6.71 -20.89
CA THR A 235 11.47 5.59 -21.79
C THR A 235 11.34 4.22 -21.15
N ILE A 236 11.14 4.16 -19.82
CA ILE A 236 10.99 2.90 -19.10
C ILE A 236 9.75 2.14 -19.58
N THR A 237 9.90 0.85 -19.82
CA THR A 237 8.78 0.00 -20.23
C THR A 237 8.20 -0.79 -19.06
N GLU A 238 6.93 -1.16 -19.16
CA GLU A 238 6.28 -2.06 -18.20
C GLU A 238 7.02 -3.40 -18.09
N ALA A 239 7.43 -3.96 -19.24
CA ALA A 239 8.20 -5.20 -19.29
C ALA A 239 9.50 -5.10 -18.48
N GLU A 240 10.23 -3.98 -18.56
CA GLU A 240 11.44 -3.77 -17.76
C GLU A 240 11.14 -3.55 -16.27
N LEU A 241 10.06 -2.84 -15.93
CA LEU A 241 9.64 -2.63 -14.54
C LEU A 241 9.31 -3.96 -13.85
N LEU A 242 8.65 -4.87 -14.57
CA LEU A 242 8.15 -6.14 -14.04
C LEU A 242 9.11 -7.34 -14.23
N ASP A 243 10.28 -7.15 -14.86
CA ASP A 243 11.25 -8.22 -15.11
C ASP A 243 12.12 -8.53 -13.87
N ASP A 244 11.83 -9.66 -13.21
CA ASP A 244 12.60 -10.20 -12.09
C ASP A 244 14.07 -10.53 -12.46
N ALA A 245 14.37 -10.82 -13.73
CA ALA A 245 15.70 -11.17 -14.21
C ALA A 245 16.58 -9.94 -14.51
N LEU A 246 16.00 -8.74 -14.59
CA LEU A 246 16.73 -7.49 -14.80
C LEU A 246 17.08 -6.84 -13.46
N PRO A 247 18.33 -6.79 -13.00
CA PRO A 247 18.66 -6.20 -11.69
C PRO A 247 18.32 -4.70 -11.61
N PRO A 248 17.85 -4.18 -10.45
CA PRO A 248 17.50 -2.77 -10.27
C PRO A 248 18.61 -1.79 -10.67
N ASP A 249 19.86 -2.08 -10.29
CA ASP A 249 21.04 -1.28 -10.63
C ASP A 249 21.31 -1.23 -12.13
N ARG A 250 21.07 -2.33 -12.85
CA ARG A 250 21.22 -2.38 -14.31
C ARG A 250 20.11 -1.60 -15.01
N LEU A 251 18.86 -1.66 -14.53
CA LEU A 251 17.75 -0.87 -15.08
C LEU A 251 18.02 0.63 -14.89
N LEU A 252 18.40 1.04 -13.68
CA LEU A 252 18.76 2.43 -13.40
C LEU A 252 19.95 2.91 -14.25
N TYR A 253 20.96 2.06 -14.44
CA TYR A 253 22.08 2.36 -15.34
C TYR A 253 21.62 2.54 -16.80
N ARG A 254 20.74 1.68 -17.32
CA ARG A 254 20.20 1.84 -18.68
C ARG A 254 19.56 3.20 -18.89
N LEU A 255 18.75 3.63 -17.93
CA LEU A 255 18.03 4.91 -17.99
C LEU A 255 18.96 6.12 -17.83
N PHE A 256 19.93 6.05 -16.90
CA PHE A 256 20.61 7.26 -16.41
C PHE A 256 22.15 7.20 -16.46
N HIS A 257 22.75 6.26 -17.19
CA HIS A 257 24.22 6.16 -17.29
C HIS A 257 24.88 7.43 -17.83
N GLY A 258 24.25 8.13 -18.78
CA GLY A 258 24.75 9.41 -19.31
C GLY A 258 24.82 10.52 -18.24
N GLU A 259 23.97 10.43 -17.23
CA GLU A 259 23.86 11.39 -16.12
C GLU A 259 24.66 10.96 -14.87
N GLY A 260 25.32 9.78 -14.90
CA GLY A 260 26.18 9.31 -13.82
C GLY A 260 25.47 8.75 -12.59
N VAL A 261 24.34 8.04 -12.77
CA VAL A 261 23.52 7.49 -11.66
C VAL A 261 24.30 6.77 -10.55
N ALA A 262 23.92 7.06 -9.30
CA ALA A 262 24.41 6.40 -8.11
C ALA A 262 23.23 5.79 -7.32
N VAL A 263 23.38 4.54 -6.89
CA VAL A 263 22.39 3.83 -6.06
C VAL A 263 22.77 3.91 -4.58
N ASP A 264 21.76 4.02 -3.72
CA ASP A 264 21.91 4.00 -2.25
C ASP A 264 21.51 2.61 -1.70
N ARG A 265 21.63 2.44 -0.38
CA ARG A 265 21.31 1.19 0.32
C ARG A 265 19.86 0.78 0.05
N PRO A 266 19.64 -0.42 -0.52
CA PRO A 266 18.30 -0.95 -0.72
C PRO A 266 17.55 -1.15 0.61
N ARG A 267 16.23 -0.99 0.57
CA ARG A 267 15.34 -1.24 1.71
C ARG A 267 14.46 -2.46 1.43
N PRO A 268 14.22 -3.32 2.43
CA PRO A 268 13.37 -4.47 2.27
C PRO A 268 11.89 -4.07 2.23
N LEU A 269 11.08 -4.89 1.56
CA LEU A 269 9.63 -4.87 1.68
C LEU A 269 9.16 -6.24 2.18
N ALA A 270 8.13 -6.28 3.01
CA ALA A 270 7.64 -7.53 3.58
C ALA A 270 6.11 -7.56 3.64
N TYR A 271 5.55 -8.76 3.73
CA TYR A 271 4.13 -8.90 4.02
C TYR A 271 3.83 -8.40 5.44
N GLY A 272 2.84 -7.52 5.58
CA GLY A 272 2.67 -6.69 6.78
C GLY A 272 1.25 -6.56 7.32
N CYS A 273 0.37 -7.56 7.15
CA CYS A 273 -0.95 -7.48 7.79
C CYS A 273 -0.83 -7.39 9.33
N ARG A 274 -1.61 -6.49 9.92
CA ARG A 274 -1.57 -6.13 11.36
C ARG A 274 -2.76 -6.67 12.16
N CYS A 275 -3.51 -7.61 11.61
CA CYS A 275 -4.57 -8.29 12.36
C CYS A 275 -3.95 -9.30 13.33
N SER A 276 -4.63 -9.50 14.44
CA SER A 276 -4.30 -10.47 15.47
C SER A 276 -5.58 -10.85 16.21
N ARG A 277 -5.58 -11.98 16.92
CA ARG A 277 -6.72 -12.37 17.76
C ARG A 277 -7.02 -11.30 18.81
N ALA A 278 -6.00 -10.71 19.43
CA ALA A 278 -6.18 -9.63 20.40
C ALA A 278 -6.92 -8.44 19.82
N ARG A 279 -6.48 -7.96 18.65
CA ARG A 279 -7.09 -6.78 18.02
C ARG A 279 -8.56 -7.00 17.65
N LEU A 280 -8.90 -8.19 17.16
CA LEU A 280 -10.27 -8.53 16.78
C LEU A 280 -11.14 -8.80 18.01
N SER A 281 -10.57 -9.43 19.04
CA SER A 281 -11.22 -9.59 20.34
C SER A 281 -11.59 -8.24 20.93
N ASP A 282 -10.69 -7.24 20.91
CA ASP A 282 -10.99 -5.88 21.40
C ASP A 282 -12.17 -5.24 20.66
N VAL A 283 -12.29 -5.50 19.35
CA VAL A 283 -13.44 -5.02 18.55
C VAL A 283 -14.74 -5.73 18.97
N LEU A 284 -14.70 -7.04 19.20
CA LEU A 284 -15.88 -7.81 19.65
C LEU A 284 -16.39 -7.36 21.03
N HIS A 285 -15.50 -6.99 21.95
CA HIS A 285 -15.89 -6.46 23.26
C HIS A 285 -16.62 -5.10 23.18
N GLY A 286 -16.64 -4.45 22.02
CA GLY A 286 -17.42 -3.23 21.79
C GLY A 286 -18.90 -3.46 21.46
N PHE A 287 -19.32 -4.72 21.23
CA PHE A 287 -20.69 -5.06 20.85
C PHE A 287 -21.56 -5.43 22.05
N SER A 288 -22.88 -5.28 21.89
CA SER A 288 -23.86 -5.72 22.87
C SER A 288 -23.97 -7.25 22.90
N GLU A 289 -24.55 -7.80 23.97
CA GLU A 289 -24.81 -9.24 24.08
C GLU A 289 -25.70 -9.75 22.94
N ASP A 290 -26.77 -9.01 22.63
CA ASP A 290 -27.70 -9.35 21.54
C ASP A 290 -27.00 -9.38 20.17
N ASP A 291 -26.10 -8.43 19.91
CA ASP A 291 -25.32 -8.38 18.66
C ASP A 291 -24.37 -9.57 18.57
N LEU A 292 -23.66 -9.89 19.65
CA LEU A 292 -22.73 -11.02 19.69
C LEU A 292 -23.46 -12.36 19.50
N ASP A 293 -24.64 -12.51 20.09
CA ASP A 293 -25.49 -13.68 19.91
C ASP A 293 -26.01 -13.78 18.47
N HIS A 294 -26.39 -12.65 17.87
CA HIS A 294 -26.82 -12.62 16.47
C HIS A 294 -25.69 -12.97 15.48
N MET A 295 -24.45 -12.57 15.79
CA MET A 295 -23.25 -12.90 15.01
C MET A 295 -22.81 -14.36 15.18
N THR A 296 -23.33 -15.08 16.18
CA THR A 296 -22.91 -16.44 16.51
C THR A 296 -23.58 -17.46 15.60
N ILE A 297 -22.77 -18.30 14.97
CA ILE A 297 -23.22 -19.44 14.14
C ILE A 297 -22.54 -20.69 14.69
N ASP A 298 -23.33 -21.71 15.03
CA ASP A 298 -22.84 -22.97 15.62
C ASP A 298 -21.95 -22.80 16.86
N GLY A 299 -22.18 -21.74 17.65
CA GLY A 299 -21.44 -21.44 18.89
C GLY A 299 -20.18 -20.59 18.70
N ASP A 300 -19.81 -20.26 17.47
CA ASP A 300 -18.65 -19.44 17.14
C ASP A 300 -19.04 -18.12 16.46
N ILE A 301 -18.28 -17.07 16.73
CA ILE A 301 -18.24 -15.84 15.95
C ILE A 301 -17.03 -15.91 15.01
N THR A 302 -17.27 -15.75 13.69
CA THR A 302 -16.19 -15.70 12.69
C THR A 302 -15.97 -14.26 12.22
N MET A 303 -14.75 -13.74 12.42
CA MET A 303 -14.32 -12.46 11.88
C MET A 303 -13.29 -12.67 10.78
N THR A 304 -13.55 -12.16 9.59
CA THR A 304 -12.61 -12.20 8.47
C THR A 304 -11.86 -10.88 8.39
N CYS A 305 -10.52 -10.93 8.33
CA CYS A 305 -9.73 -9.72 8.12
C CYS A 305 -9.78 -9.27 6.66
N GLU A 306 -10.34 -8.10 6.40
CA GLU A 306 -10.45 -7.50 5.05
C GLU A 306 -9.10 -7.37 4.31
N PHE A 307 -7.95 -7.27 5.00
CA PHE A 307 -6.66 -7.16 4.32
C PHE A 307 -6.08 -8.51 3.91
N CYS A 308 -5.92 -9.44 4.85
CA CYS A 308 -5.27 -10.72 4.57
C CYS A 308 -6.24 -11.86 4.25
N ASN A 309 -7.55 -11.60 4.31
CA ASN A 309 -8.62 -12.58 4.10
C ASN A 309 -8.46 -13.85 4.96
N VAL A 310 -8.03 -13.67 6.21
CA VAL A 310 -7.91 -14.76 7.19
C VAL A 310 -9.10 -14.69 8.14
N ASP A 311 -9.71 -15.85 8.36
CA ASP A 311 -10.79 -16.04 9.32
C ASP A 311 -10.24 -16.27 10.73
N PHE A 312 -10.81 -15.54 11.68
CA PHE A 312 -10.59 -15.70 13.11
C PHE A 312 -11.89 -16.16 13.74
N ARG A 313 -11.91 -17.40 14.25
CA ARG A 313 -13.05 -17.95 14.99
C ARG A 313 -12.87 -17.71 16.47
N PHE A 314 -13.91 -17.24 17.12
CA PHE A 314 -13.98 -16.98 18.55
C PHE A 314 -15.18 -17.74 19.12
N PRO A 315 -14.97 -18.68 20.07
CA PRO A 315 -16.09 -19.27 20.78
C PRO A 315 -16.90 -18.16 21.46
N ARG A 316 -18.22 -18.15 21.27
CA ARG A 316 -19.09 -17.12 21.86
C ARG A 316 -18.95 -17.04 23.38
N ALA A 317 -18.71 -18.19 24.02
CA ALA A 317 -18.49 -18.29 25.46
C ALA A 317 -17.21 -17.58 25.96
N ASP A 318 -16.24 -17.35 25.09
CA ASP A 318 -14.95 -16.73 25.43
C ASP A 318 -14.96 -15.20 25.26
N ILE A 319 -16.05 -14.63 24.72
CA ILE A 319 -16.20 -13.19 24.45
C ILE A 319 -17.23 -12.61 25.42
N ALA A 320 -16.82 -11.64 26.23
CA ALA A 320 -17.71 -10.89 27.09
C ALA A 320 -18.33 -9.71 26.31
N PRO A 321 -19.63 -9.38 26.52
CA PRO A 321 -20.23 -8.19 25.94
C PRO A 321 -19.66 -6.90 26.55
N ALA A 322 -19.86 -5.78 25.86
CA ALA A 322 -19.59 -4.47 26.45
C ALA A 322 -20.38 -4.30 27.75
N GLU A 323 -19.73 -3.83 28.82
CA GLU A 323 -20.45 -3.44 30.02
C GLU A 323 -21.44 -2.32 29.66
N PRO A 324 -22.72 -2.41 30.07
CA PRO A 324 -23.67 -1.34 29.81
C PRO A 324 -23.13 -0.07 30.47
N ALA A 325 -22.97 1.00 29.69
CA ALA A 325 -22.54 2.28 30.20
C ALA A 325 -23.45 2.66 31.38
N GLU A 326 -22.91 2.61 32.60
CA GLU A 326 -23.64 3.03 33.79
C GLU A 326 -24.18 4.44 33.51
N ARG A 327 -25.50 4.58 33.56
CA ARG A 327 -26.16 5.88 33.54
C ARG A 327 -25.45 6.72 34.60
N ARG A 328 -24.66 7.71 34.18
CA ARG A 328 -24.27 8.81 35.05
C ARG A 328 -25.56 9.47 35.47
N GLU A 329 -26.07 9.06 36.63
CA GLU A 329 -27.11 9.80 37.32
C GLU A 329 -26.54 11.19 37.56
N ASP A 330 -27.10 12.18 36.85
CA ASP A 330 -26.93 13.59 37.14
C ASP A 330 -27.24 13.77 38.63
N HIS A 331 -26.18 13.96 39.43
CA HIS A 331 -26.32 14.35 40.81
C HIS A 331 -26.74 15.83 40.83
N PRO A 332 -27.78 16.18 41.62
CA PRO A 332 -28.54 17.43 41.48
C PRO A 332 -27.77 18.72 41.75
#